data_AF-A6GG68-F1
#
_entry.id   AF-A6GG68-F1
#
_cell.length_a   1.000
_cell.length_b   1.000
_cell.length_c   1.000
_cell.angle_alpha   90.00
_cell.angle_beta   90.00
_cell.angle_gamma   90.00
#
_symmetry.space_group_name_H-M   'P 1'
#
loop_
_entity.id
_entity.type
_entity.pdbx_description
1 polymer ?
#
loop_
_entity_poly.entity_id
_entity_poly.type
_entity_poly.pdbx_seq_one_letter_code
_entity_poly.pdbx_strand_id
1 'polypeptide(L)'
;MIDRKGMQGFSRIRHALPLAALVGAATLASPALAETPGDSFSRPMFGDRSEALWPLEVGLEIVVHESNPAGLSASGRGQGPASHTRIVVPRRALVVSDGQHTTFTEVIATPSGQRVFEIEVVARHHDGRKVELEYDLIVRQARFAELTWSDYVLHRLSLAPRPELGPQVLAAARADIVETKGEVHSQRVRVDGDLYEVRLHAHSMRG
;
A
#
# COMPACT_ATOMS: atom_id res chain seq x y z
N MET A 1 37.15 3.64 43.38
CA MET A 1 36.94 4.97 43.98
C MET A 1 35.74 5.58 43.26
N ILE A 2 34.51 5.21 43.66
CA ILE A 2 33.55 6.03 44.44
C ILE A 2 33.33 7.38 43.73
N ASP A 3 32.16 7.64 43.14
CA ASP A 3 31.03 8.10 43.95
C ASP A 3 29.63 7.74 43.38
N ARG A 4 28.76 7.30 44.30
CA ARG A 4 27.31 7.13 44.18
C ARG A 4 26.69 8.15 45.15
N LYS A 5 25.89 9.08 44.63
CA LYS A 5 24.92 9.90 45.39
C LYS A 5 23.78 10.24 44.43
N GLY A 6 22.49 10.00 44.68
CA GLY A 6 21.77 9.83 45.94
C GLY A 6 20.84 11.03 46.13
N MET A 7 19.52 10.82 46.03
CA MET A 7 18.39 11.60 46.59
C MET A 7 17.12 11.11 45.84
N GLN A 8 16.31 10.17 46.35
CA GLN A 8 15.36 10.31 47.47
C GLN A 8 14.54 11.62 47.46
N GLY A 9 13.24 11.48 47.23
CA GLY A 9 12.24 12.52 47.35
C GLY A 9 10.84 11.93 47.28
N PHE A 10 10.41 11.30 48.38
CA PHE A 10 9.03 10.89 48.60
C PHE A 10 8.15 12.13 48.82
N SER A 11 6.97 12.18 48.21
CA SER A 11 5.86 12.93 48.79
C SER A 11 4.54 12.23 48.46
N ARG A 12 4.01 11.53 49.47
CA ARG A 12 2.64 11.01 49.52
C ARG A 12 1.78 12.10 50.14
N ILE A 13 0.85 12.69 49.40
CA ILE A 13 -0.17 13.57 49.98
C ILE A 13 -1.43 12.74 50.20
N ARG A 14 -1.73 12.56 51.48
CA ARG A 14 -2.98 12.03 52.03
C ARG A 14 -3.97 13.18 52.11
N HIS A 15 -5.15 13.06 51.53
CA HIS A 15 -6.31 13.84 51.95
C HIS A 15 -7.48 12.92 52.26
N ALA A 16 -7.99 13.13 53.47
CA ALA A 16 -9.01 12.37 54.14
C ALA A 16 -10.43 12.75 53.65
N LEU A 17 -11.34 11.82 53.89
CA LEU A 17 -12.80 11.95 53.83
C LEU A 17 -13.32 13.23 54.51
N PRO A 18 -14.55 13.65 54.15
CA PRO A 18 -15.60 13.41 55.13
C PRO A 18 -16.83 12.67 54.56
N LEU A 19 -17.36 11.86 55.46
CA LEU A 19 -18.60 11.11 55.46
C LEU A 19 -19.78 12.09 55.62
N ALA A 20 -20.80 12.00 54.77
CA ALA A 20 -22.11 12.59 55.03
C ALA A 20 -23.19 11.65 54.50
N ALA A 21 -23.89 11.01 55.44
CA ALA A 21 -25.11 10.26 55.20
C ALA A 21 -26.31 11.21 55.33
N LEU A 22 -27.30 11.09 54.44
CA LEU A 22 -28.69 11.32 54.82
C LEU A 22 -29.65 10.54 53.89
N VAL A 23 -30.62 9.91 54.55
CA VAL A 23 -31.68 9.05 54.03
C VAL A 23 -32.79 9.87 53.38
N GLY A 24 -33.37 9.35 52.29
CA GLY A 24 -34.62 9.85 51.72
C GLY A 24 -35.24 8.83 50.76
N ALA A 25 -36.13 7.99 51.30
CA ALA A 25 -36.98 7.12 50.50
C ALA A 25 -38.26 7.88 50.09
N ALA A 26 -38.52 7.97 48.79
CA ALA A 26 -39.86 8.22 48.25
C ALA A 26 -39.94 7.69 46.81
N THR A 27 -40.80 6.69 46.64
CA THR A 27 -41.30 6.13 45.37
C THR A 27 -41.99 7.20 44.52
N LEU A 28 -41.85 7.15 43.19
CA LEU A 28 -42.92 7.30 42.18
C LEU A 28 -42.36 7.08 40.76
N ALA A 29 -43.22 6.57 39.88
CA ALA A 29 -42.94 5.97 38.58
C ALA A 29 -42.60 6.96 37.43
N SER A 30 -41.83 6.45 36.46
CA SER A 30 -41.70 6.75 35.00
C SER A 30 -42.60 7.83 34.37
N PRO A 31 -42.10 8.60 33.36
CA PRO A 31 -41.65 8.01 32.08
C PRO A 31 -40.36 8.57 31.46
N ALA A 32 -39.80 7.73 30.59
CA ALA A 32 -38.76 7.96 29.59
C ALA A 32 -38.48 9.42 29.20
N LEU A 33 -37.32 9.92 29.61
CA LEU A 33 -36.57 10.90 28.86
C LEU A 33 -35.66 10.14 27.91
N ALA A 34 -35.85 10.38 26.62
CA ALA A 34 -35.00 9.88 25.55
C ALA A 34 -33.59 10.47 25.71
N GLU A 35 -32.72 9.73 26.38
CA GLU A 35 -31.28 9.90 26.20
C GLU A 35 -30.94 9.43 24.79
N THR A 36 -30.47 10.37 23.97
CA THR A 36 -29.76 10.03 22.73
C THR A 36 -28.57 9.18 23.14
N PRO A 37 -28.50 7.88 22.77
CA PRO A 37 -27.32 7.10 23.05
C PRO A 37 -26.19 7.77 22.29
N GLY A 38 -25.19 8.26 23.02
CA GLY A 38 -23.97 8.74 22.42
C GLY A 38 -23.44 7.66 21.49
N ASP A 39 -23.07 8.06 20.27
CA ASP A 39 -22.38 7.22 19.31
C ASP A 39 -21.16 6.61 19.99
N SER A 40 -21.33 5.37 20.44
CA SER A 40 -20.34 4.63 21.17
C SER A 40 -19.22 4.28 20.20
N PHE A 41 -18.02 4.84 20.43
CA PHE A 41 -16.79 4.50 19.73
C PHE A 41 -16.33 3.04 19.95
N SER A 42 -17.09 2.26 20.70
CA SER A 42 -16.92 0.81 20.78
C SER A 42 -17.63 0.13 19.61
N ARG A 43 -17.09 0.25 18.38
CA ARG A 43 -17.33 -0.83 17.42
C ARG A 43 -16.70 -2.09 18.01
N PRO A 44 -17.44 -3.21 18.15
CA PRO A 44 -16.83 -4.44 18.62
C PRO A 44 -15.70 -4.82 17.65
N MET A 45 -14.47 -5.00 18.16
CA MET A 45 -13.32 -5.51 17.37
C MET A 45 -13.56 -6.92 16.77
N PHE A 46 -14.72 -7.50 17.03
CA PHE A 46 -15.16 -8.80 16.55
C PHE A 46 -16.48 -8.64 15.79
N GLY A 47 -16.50 -7.77 14.79
CA GLY A 47 -17.48 -7.84 13.71
C GLY A 47 -17.39 -9.22 13.04
N ASP A 48 -18.55 -9.80 12.77
CA ASP A 48 -18.83 -11.04 12.04
C ASP A 48 -17.60 -11.91 11.63
N ARG A 49 -17.06 -12.70 12.58
CA ARG A 49 -15.90 -13.61 12.34
C ARG A 49 -16.12 -14.61 11.20
N SER A 50 -17.35 -14.74 10.70
CA SER A 50 -17.66 -15.58 9.56
C SER A 50 -17.11 -15.03 8.24
N GLU A 51 -16.90 -13.71 8.14
CA GLU A 51 -16.39 -13.07 6.92
C GLU A 51 -14.88 -13.30 6.73
N ALA A 52 -14.12 -13.23 7.83
CA ALA A 52 -12.68 -13.51 7.90
C ALA A 52 -12.28 -14.95 7.50
N LEU A 53 -13.25 -15.85 7.28
CA LEU A 53 -13.00 -17.22 6.84
C LEU A 53 -13.03 -17.38 5.32
N TRP A 54 -13.52 -16.39 4.58
CA TRP A 54 -13.60 -16.48 3.13
C TRP A 54 -12.29 -16.04 2.48
N PRO A 55 -11.78 -16.78 1.48
CA PRO A 55 -10.61 -16.35 0.75
C PRO A 55 -10.84 -15.01 0.02
N LEU A 56 -9.75 -14.26 -0.16
CA LEU A 56 -9.68 -13.05 -0.95
C LEU A 56 -8.91 -13.34 -2.23
N GLU A 57 -9.38 -12.86 -3.37
CA GLU A 57 -8.54 -12.83 -4.58
C GLU A 57 -7.83 -11.48 -4.64
N VAL A 58 -6.50 -11.52 -4.61
CA VAL A 58 -5.61 -10.36 -4.73
C VAL A 58 -4.84 -10.46 -6.02
N GLY A 59 -4.75 -9.38 -6.79
CA GLY A 59 -4.00 -9.37 -8.04
C GLY A 59 -3.21 -8.12 -8.29
N LEU A 60 -2.14 -8.28 -9.07
CA LEU A 60 -1.22 -7.23 -9.47
C LEU A 60 -1.22 -7.06 -10.99
N GLU A 61 -1.36 -5.82 -11.45
CA GLU A 61 -1.11 -5.39 -12.84
C GLU A 61 -0.15 -4.19 -12.83
N ILE A 62 0.77 -4.12 -13.80
CA ILE A 62 1.66 -2.97 -13.96
C ILE A 62 1.53 -2.41 -15.37
N VAL A 63 1.22 -1.12 -15.43
CA VAL A 63 1.02 -0.35 -16.67
C VAL A 63 2.09 0.74 -16.77
N VAL A 64 2.63 0.96 -17.96
CA VAL A 64 3.47 2.12 -18.26
C VAL A 64 2.67 3.16 -19.03
N HIS A 65 2.81 4.42 -18.62
CA HIS A 65 2.28 5.60 -19.32
C HIS A 65 3.41 6.17 -20.16
N GLU A 66 3.33 5.95 -21.47
CA GLU A 66 4.29 6.46 -22.43
C GLU A 66 3.89 7.89 -22.80
N SER A 67 4.69 8.86 -22.37
CA SER A 67 4.61 10.22 -22.89
C SER A 67 5.13 10.22 -24.33
N ASN A 68 4.25 10.51 -25.29
CA ASN A 68 4.55 10.54 -26.72
C ASN A 68 5.90 11.25 -26.99
N PRO A 69 6.97 10.53 -27.40
CA PRO A 69 8.30 11.13 -27.54
C PRO A 69 8.49 11.89 -28.86
N ALA A 70 7.45 12.13 -29.65
CA ALA A 70 7.55 12.85 -30.92
C ALA A 70 6.55 14.00 -30.99
N GLY A 71 7.09 15.21 -31.18
CA GLY A 71 6.38 16.38 -31.71
C GLY A 71 5.92 16.21 -33.17
N LEU A 72 5.38 15.05 -33.52
CA LEU A 72 4.57 14.86 -34.72
C LEU A 72 3.11 15.08 -34.29
N SER A 73 2.80 16.33 -33.99
CA SER A 73 1.41 16.81 -34.05
C SER A 73 0.94 16.57 -35.48
N ALA A 74 0.17 15.50 -35.67
CA ALA A 74 -0.72 15.41 -36.80
C ALA A 74 -1.57 16.69 -36.80
N SER A 75 -1.41 17.48 -37.86
CA SER A 75 -2.15 18.70 -38.11
C SER A 75 -3.65 18.48 -37.91
N GLY A 76 -4.24 19.09 -36.87
CA GLY A 76 -5.69 19.11 -36.70
C GLY A 76 -6.16 19.26 -35.26
N ARG A 77 -6.46 20.51 -34.87
CA ARG A 77 -7.41 20.92 -33.82
C ARG A 77 -7.47 20.06 -32.54
N GLY A 78 -6.86 20.59 -31.47
CA GLY A 78 -7.51 20.66 -30.16
C GLY A 78 -7.74 19.35 -29.38
N GLN A 79 -6.84 18.38 -29.46
CA GLN A 79 -6.76 17.31 -28.46
C GLN A 79 -5.35 17.31 -27.86
N GLY A 80 -5.28 17.41 -26.52
CA GLY A 80 -4.04 17.34 -25.76
C GLY A 80 -3.29 16.01 -26.02
N PRO A 81 -2.03 15.88 -25.59
CA PRO A 81 -1.22 14.71 -25.88
C PRO A 81 -1.95 13.44 -25.41
N ALA A 82 -2.29 12.55 -26.35
CA ALA A 82 -2.83 11.24 -26.04
C ALA A 82 -1.75 10.43 -25.32
N SER A 83 -1.84 10.35 -23.98
CA SER A 83 -1.01 9.47 -23.16
C SER A 83 -1.32 8.03 -23.56
N HIS A 84 -0.35 7.33 -24.15
CA HIS A 84 -0.52 5.94 -24.52
C HIS A 84 -0.19 5.07 -23.31
N THR A 85 -1.12 4.22 -22.90
CA THR A 85 -0.92 3.27 -21.80
C THR A 85 -0.64 1.89 -22.36
N ARG A 86 0.45 1.26 -21.90
CA ARG A 86 0.80 -0.12 -22.26
C ARG A 86 0.90 -0.98 -21.01
N ILE A 87 0.22 -2.12 -21.02
CA ILE A 87 0.34 -3.12 -19.94
C ILE A 87 1.70 -3.80 -20.10
N VAL A 88 2.52 -3.77 -19.05
CA VAL A 88 3.87 -4.35 -19.04
C VAL A 88 3.89 -5.64 -18.24
N VAL A 89 3.09 -5.70 -17.18
CA VAL A 89 2.81 -6.93 -16.44
C VAL A 89 1.30 -7.13 -16.44
N PRO A 90 0.79 -8.18 -17.10
CA PRO A 90 -0.64 -8.47 -17.10
C PRO A 90 -1.09 -8.87 -15.70
N ARG A 91 -2.39 -8.69 -15.42
CA ARG A 91 -2.97 -9.08 -14.12
C ARG A 91 -2.62 -10.53 -13.76
N ARG A 92 -1.96 -10.68 -12.62
CA ARG A 92 -1.74 -11.97 -11.95
C ARG A 92 -2.53 -11.98 -10.66
N ALA A 93 -3.50 -12.89 -10.57
CA ALA A 93 -4.35 -13.04 -9.40
C ALA A 93 -3.95 -14.27 -8.59
N LEU A 94 -4.03 -14.14 -7.26
CA LEU A 94 -3.79 -15.19 -6.29
C LEU A 94 -4.94 -15.21 -5.29
N VAL A 95 -5.38 -16.40 -4.91
CA VAL A 95 -6.35 -16.58 -3.83
C VAL A 95 -5.58 -16.73 -2.53
N VAL A 96 -5.85 -15.85 -1.57
CA VAL A 96 -5.14 -15.76 -0.30
C VAL A 96 -6.14 -15.85 0.86
N SER A 97 -5.67 -16.32 2.00
CA SER A 97 -6.47 -16.29 3.23
C SER A 97 -6.57 -14.85 3.75
N ASP A 98 -7.62 -14.56 4.52
CA ASP A 98 -7.77 -13.29 5.21
C ASP A 98 -6.54 -12.99 6.10
N GLY A 99 -5.97 -11.79 5.96
CA GLY A 99 -4.78 -11.36 6.69
C GLY A 99 -3.47 -12.04 6.31
N GLN A 100 -3.45 -12.84 5.23
CA GLN A 100 -2.24 -13.50 4.77
C GLN A 100 -1.28 -12.52 4.08
N HIS A 101 -0.01 -12.54 4.51
CA HIS A 101 1.07 -11.83 3.83
C HIS A 101 1.40 -12.49 2.49
N THR A 102 1.41 -11.70 1.43
CA THR A 102 1.70 -12.14 0.07
C THR A 102 2.66 -11.18 -0.59
N THR A 103 3.66 -11.70 -1.30
CA THR A 103 4.63 -10.89 -2.04
C THR A 103 4.51 -11.15 -3.53
N PHE A 104 4.39 -10.07 -4.31
CA PHE A 104 4.51 -10.08 -5.75
C PHE A 104 5.87 -9.52 -6.14
N THR A 105 6.62 -10.23 -6.98
CA THR A 105 7.90 -9.75 -7.52
C THR A 105 7.87 -9.82 -9.03
N GLU A 106 8.02 -8.68 -9.68
CA GLU A 106 7.95 -8.56 -11.14
C GLU A 106 9.18 -7.86 -11.69
N VAL A 107 9.72 -8.45 -12.76
CA VAL A 107 10.93 -7.96 -13.42
C VAL A 107 10.58 -7.46 -14.81
N ILE A 108 10.86 -6.19 -15.06
CA ILE A 108 10.60 -5.52 -16.33
C ILE A 108 11.94 -5.17 -16.99
N ALA A 109 12.17 -5.72 -18.17
CA ALA A 109 13.27 -5.28 -19.03
C ALA A 109 12.91 -3.94 -19.71
N THR A 110 13.87 -3.04 -19.74
CA THR A 110 13.75 -1.69 -20.32
C THR A 110 14.92 -1.43 -21.26
N PRO A 111 14.84 -0.45 -22.18
CA PRO A 111 15.97 -0.10 -23.03
C PRO A 111 17.24 0.30 -22.26
N SER A 112 17.09 0.86 -21.05
CA SER A 112 18.22 1.31 -20.21
C SER A 112 18.71 0.26 -19.20
N GLY A 113 18.05 -0.90 -19.10
CA GLY A 113 18.40 -1.95 -18.15
C GLY A 113 17.18 -2.73 -17.67
N GLN A 114 17.05 -2.88 -16.36
CA GLN A 114 15.99 -3.65 -15.70
C GLN A 114 15.37 -2.86 -14.56
N ARG A 115 14.07 -3.08 -14.32
CA ARG A 115 13.33 -2.60 -13.16
C ARG A 115 12.72 -3.80 -12.44
N VAL A 116 12.78 -3.81 -11.12
CA VAL A 116 12.19 -4.84 -10.26
C VAL A 116 11.16 -4.16 -9.38
N PHE A 117 9.91 -4.62 -9.48
CA PHE A 117 8.79 -4.19 -8.66
C PHE A 117 8.54 -5.30 -7.64
N GLU A 118 8.63 -4.96 -6.37
CA GLU A 118 8.35 -5.85 -5.25
C GLU A 118 7.21 -5.23 -4.46
N ILE A 119 6.14 -5.98 -4.28
CA ILE A 119 4.95 -5.52 -3.56
C ILE A 119 4.61 -6.57 -2.53
N GLU A 120 4.77 -6.21 -1.27
CA GLU A 120 4.24 -6.97 -0.15
C GLU A 120 2.83 -6.45 0.12
N VAL A 121 1.88 -7.35 0.28
CA VAL A 121 0.49 -6.99 0.53
C VAL A 121 -0.14 -7.92 1.55
N VAL A 122 -0.94 -7.33 2.43
CA VAL A 122 -1.85 -8.03 3.33
C VAL A 122 -3.25 -7.55 3.01
N ALA A 123 -4.12 -8.48 2.61
CA ALA A 123 -5.51 -8.19 2.34
C ALA A 123 -6.37 -8.68 3.51
N ARG A 124 -7.28 -7.83 3.99
CA ARG A 124 -8.21 -8.17 5.08
C ARG A 124 -9.65 -7.86 4.70
N HIS A 125 -10.60 -8.70 5.10
CA HIS A 125 -12.01 -8.30 5.06
C HIS A 125 -12.24 -7.11 6.00
N HIS A 126 -13.02 -6.15 5.54
CA HIS A 126 -13.38 -4.97 6.29
C HIS A 126 -14.88 -4.69 6.16
N ASP A 127 -15.41 -3.87 7.07
CA ASP A 127 -16.84 -3.61 7.21
C ASP A 127 -17.50 -3.24 5.86
N GLY A 128 -18.68 -3.82 5.61
CA GLY A 128 -19.51 -3.46 4.45
C GLY A 128 -19.05 -4.05 3.11
N ARG A 129 -18.51 -5.29 3.13
CA ARG A 129 -17.96 -6.01 1.96
C ARG A 129 -16.77 -5.31 1.31
N LYS A 130 -16.01 -4.56 2.11
CA LYS A 130 -14.77 -3.95 1.66
C LYS A 130 -13.60 -4.89 1.92
N VAL A 131 -12.53 -4.68 1.19
CA VAL A 131 -11.23 -5.29 1.44
C VAL A 131 -10.26 -4.17 1.81
N GLU A 132 -9.66 -4.26 2.98
CA GLU A 132 -8.52 -3.45 3.37
C GLU A 132 -7.26 -4.07 2.74
N LEU A 133 -6.44 -3.23 2.11
CA LEU A 133 -5.15 -3.58 1.55
C LEU A 133 -4.09 -2.75 2.25
N GLU A 134 -3.27 -3.40 3.05
CA GLU A 134 -2.02 -2.86 3.56
C GLU A 134 -0.90 -3.32 2.62
N TYR A 135 -0.15 -2.39 2.03
CA TYR A 135 0.91 -2.77 1.09
C TYR A 135 2.17 -1.92 1.21
N ASP A 136 3.31 -2.56 0.90
CA ASP A 136 4.61 -1.96 0.72
C ASP A 136 5.09 -2.21 -0.71
N LEU A 137 5.29 -1.14 -1.48
CA LEU A 137 5.84 -1.15 -2.84
C LEU A 137 7.29 -0.69 -2.80
N ILE A 138 8.19 -1.53 -3.29
CA ILE A 138 9.59 -1.23 -3.52
C ILE A 138 9.90 -1.38 -5.01
N VAL A 139 10.51 -0.36 -5.60
CA VAL A 139 10.99 -0.41 -6.99
C VAL A 139 12.49 -0.24 -7.02
N ARG A 140 13.19 -1.24 -7.56
CA ARG A 140 14.63 -1.22 -7.78
C ARG A 140 14.93 -1.09 -9.27
N GLN A 141 16.01 -0.42 -9.60
CA GLN A 141 16.50 -0.27 -10.97
C GLN A 141 17.94 -0.76 -11.06
N ALA A 142 18.25 -1.53 -12.09
CA ALA A 142 19.62 -1.79 -12.52
C ALA A 142 19.76 -1.25 -13.94
N ARG A 143 20.74 -0.38 -14.18
CA ARG A 143 21.04 0.11 -15.53
C ARG A 143 22.06 -0.80 -16.20
N PHE A 144 22.04 -0.89 -17.53
CA PHE A 144 23.16 -1.52 -18.25
C PHE A 144 24.47 -0.80 -17.93
N ALA A 145 25.55 -1.55 -17.83
CA ALA A 145 26.89 -0.99 -17.81
C ALA A 145 27.12 -0.14 -19.06
N GLU A 146 27.86 0.96 -18.92
CA GLU A 146 28.21 1.79 -20.05
C GLU A 146 29.07 0.99 -21.03
N LEU A 147 28.64 0.98 -22.29
CA LEU A 147 29.39 0.34 -23.38
C LEU A 147 30.31 1.39 -24.00
N THR A 148 31.53 0.97 -24.34
CA THR A 148 32.32 1.76 -25.27
C THR A 148 31.69 1.69 -26.68
N TRP A 149 32.04 2.63 -27.56
CA TRP A 149 31.60 2.59 -28.95
C TRP A 149 31.97 1.28 -29.66
N SER A 150 33.16 0.76 -29.40
CA SER A 150 33.62 -0.51 -29.96
C SER A 150 32.74 -1.68 -29.51
N ASP A 151 32.43 -1.76 -28.22
CA ASP A 151 31.56 -2.81 -27.67
C ASP A 151 30.15 -2.71 -28.24
N TYR A 152 29.65 -1.49 -28.41
CA TYR A 152 28.35 -1.25 -29.04
C TYR A 152 28.29 -1.76 -30.48
N VAL A 153 29.29 -1.44 -31.32
CA VAL A 153 29.36 -1.90 -32.71
C VAL A 153 29.47 -3.43 -32.78
N LEU A 154 30.38 -4.01 -31.99
CA LEU A 154 30.56 -5.46 -31.94
C LEU A 154 29.28 -6.15 -31.43
N HIS A 155 28.61 -5.59 -30.43
CA HIS A 155 27.34 -6.12 -29.94
C HIS A 155 26.27 -6.09 -31.03
N ARG A 156 26.21 -5.01 -31.82
CA ARG A 156 25.27 -4.89 -32.95
C ARG A 156 25.53 -5.93 -34.03
N LEU A 157 26.79 -6.32 -34.23
CA LEU A 157 27.21 -7.41 -35.12
C LEU A 157 27.07 -8.80 -34.48
N SER A 158 26.57 -8.89 -33.24
CA SER A 158 26.51 -10.13 -32.44
C SER A 158 27.88 -10.77 -32.17
N LEU A 159 28.93 -9.95 -32.14
CA LEU A 159 30.33 -10.35 -31.93
C LEU A 159 30.89 -9.98 -30.54
N ALA A 160 30.19 -9.15 -29.77
CA ALA A 160 30.53 -8.86 -28.36
C ALA A 160 29.56 -9.53 -27.39
N PRO A 161 29.98 -9.76 -26.13
CA PRO A 161 29.10 -10.19 -25.06
C PRO A 161 27.95 -9.19 -24.84
N ARG A 162 26.83 -9.68 -24.30
CA ARG A 162 25.69 -8.81 -23.97
C ARG A 162 26.10 -7.82 -22.88
N PRO A 163 25.58 -6.59 -22.90
CA PRO A 163 25.85 -5.60 -21.86
C PRO A 163 25.43 -6.14 -20.50
N GLU A 164 26.32 -6.06 -19.52
CA GLU A 164 26.04 -6.50 -18.16
C GLU A 164 25.07 -5.52 -17.49
N LEU A 165 24.25 -6.02 -16.56
CA LEU A 165 23.46 -5.17 -15.68
C LEU A 165 24.35 -4.70 -14.53
N GLY A 166 24.32 -3.40 -14.26
CA GLY A 166 24.91 -2.80 -13.07
C GLY A 166 24.15 -3.18 -11.79
N PRO A 167 24.56 -2.62 -10.64
CA PRO A 167 23.93 -2.93 -9.36
C PRO A 167 22.47 -2.44 -9.32
N GLN A 168 21.63 -3.17 -8.59
CA GLN A 168 20.26 -2.73 -8.30
C GLN A 168 20.26 -1.63 -7.26
N VAL A 169 19.74 -0.46 -7.63
CA VAL A 169 19.56 0.70 -6.73
C VAL A 169 18.07 0.92 -6.45
N LEU A 170 17.75 1.38 -5.25
CA LEU A 170 16.37 1.75 -4.91
C LEU A 170 15.95 2.99 -5.71
N ALA A 171 14.91 2.85 -6.53
CA ALA A 171 14.38 3.93 -7.35
C ALA A 171 13.14 4.58 -6.72
N ALA A 172 12.29 3.79 -6.08
CA ALA A 172 11.11 4.28 -5.37
C ALA A 172 10.69 3.32 -4.26
N ALA A 173 10.05 3.87 -3.23
CA ALA A 173 9.41 3.11 -2.15
C ALA A 173 8.12 3.81 -1.72
N ARG A 174 7.04 3.06 -1.50
CA ARG A 174 5.74 3.55 -1.02
C ARG A 174 5.12 2.52 -0.10
N ALA A 175 4.37 2.99 0.88
CA ALA A 175 3.62 2.17 1.83
C ALA A 175 2.26 2.84 2.03
N ASP A 176 1.18 2.08 2.05
CA ASP A 176 -0.16 2.62 2.30
C ASP A 176 -1.13 1.56 2.82
N ILE A 177 -2.24 2.03 3.39
CA ILE A 177 -3.40 1.21 3.79
C ILE A 177 -4.63 1.80 3.12
N VAL A 178 -5.30 1.01 2.29
CA VAL A 178 -6.46 1.47 1.51
C VAL A 178 -7.62 0.50 1.62
N GLU A 179 -8.85 1.02 1.59
CA GLU A 179 -10.05 0.21 1.51
C GLU A 179 -10.59 0.21 0.08
N THR A 180 -10.93 -0.97 -0.45
CA THR A 180 -11.58 -1.11 -1.76
C THR A 180 -12.89 -1.89 -1.64
N LYS A 181 -13.85 -1.62 -2.51
CA LYS A 181 -15.12 -2.35 -2.63
C LYS A 181 -15.19 -3.04 -3.99
N GLY A 182 -14.12 -3.74 -4.35
CA GLY A 182 -13.94 -4.39 -5.65
C GLY A 182 -13.42 -3.46 -6.75
N GLU A 183 -13.28 -2.16 -6.48
CA GLU A 183 -12.55 -1.26 -7.38
C GLU A 183 -11.04 -1.54 -7.34
N VAL A 184 -10.36 -1.17 -8.43
CA VAL A 184 -8.91 -1.28 -8.55
C VAL A 184 -8.26 -0.10 -7.81
N HIS A 185 -7.33 -0.40 -6.89
CA HIS A 185 -6.45 0.62 -6.33
C HIS A 185 -5.27 0.85 -7.26
N SER A 186 -4.95 2.11 -7.55
CA SER A 186 -3.86 2.49 -8.45
C SER A 186 -2.83 3.37 -7.76
N GLN A 187 -1.58 2.93 -7.74
CA GLN A 187 -0.43 3.71 -7.28
C GLN A 187 0.46 4.09 -8.46
N ARG A 188 0.67 5.38 -8.68
CA ARG A 188 1.60 5.87 -9.70
C ARG A 188 3.00 6.08 -9.13
N VAL A 189 4.02 5.70 -9.91
CA VAL A 189 5.42 5.85 -9.55
C VAL A 189 6.24 6.25 -10.77
N ARG A 190 7.11 7.25 -10.64
CA ARG A 190 8.02 7.67 -11.72
C ARG A 190 9.39 7.08 -11.48
N VAL A 191 9.94 6.39 -12.47
CA VAL A 191 11.26 5.76 -12.42
C VAL A 191 11.99 6.10 -13.71
N ASP A 192 13.08 6.84 -13.60
CA ASP A 192 13.96 7.18 -14.73
C ASP A 192 13.21 7.85 -15.91
N GLY A 193 12.33 8.81 -15.57
CA GLY A 193 11.50 9.54 -16.53
C GLY A 193 10.17 8.85 -16.88
N ASP A 194 10.12 7.53 -16.84
CA ASP A 194 8.90 6.77 -17.15
C ASP A 194 7.91 6.76 -15.99
N LEU A 195 6.61 6.89 -16.32
CA LEU A 195 5.52 6.83 -15.34
C LEU A 195 4.89 5.45 -15.36
N TYR A 196 4.97 4.74 -14.24
CA TYR A 196 4.27 3.48 -14.03
C TYR A 196 3.02 3.68 -13.18
N GLU A 197 2.03 2.84 -13.42
CA GLU A 197 0.86 2.65 -12.59
C GLU A 197 0.80 1.20 -12.15
N VAL A 198 0.96 0.99 -10.85
CA VAL A 198 0.80 -0.28 -10.15
C VAL A 198 -0.66 -0.38 -9.75
N ARG A 199 -1.34 -1.43 -10.21
CA ARG A 199 -2.75 -1.68 -9.97
C ARG A 199 -2.92 -2.91 -9.08
N LEU A 200 -3.54 -2.69 -7.93
CA LEU A 200 -3.91 -3.73 -6.99
C LEU A 200 -5.40 -4.01 -7.12
N HIS A 201 -5.70 -5.26 -7.43
CA HIS A 201 -7.05 -5.79 -7.45
C HIS A 201 -7.27 -6.56 -6.16
N ALA A 202 -8.39 -6.32 -5.50
CA ALA A 202 -8.78 -7.15 -4.38
C ALA A 202 -10.29 -7.31 -4.35
N HIS A 203 -10.74 -8.55 -4.21
CA HIS A 203 -12.15 -8.83 -4.00
C HIS A 203 -12.36 -10.05 -3.12
N SER A 204 -13.46 -9.98 -2.37
CA SER A 204 -13.96 -11.11 -1.62
C SER A 204 -14.43 -12.20 -2.58
N MET A 205 -14.04 -13.46 -2.33
CA MET A 205 -14.63 -14.60 -3.05
C MET A 205 -16.03 -14.96 -2.53
N ARG A 206 -16.51 -14.26 -1.49
CA ARG A 206 -17.90 -14.30 -1.07
C ARG A 206 -18.72 -13.42 -2.02
N GLY A 207 -19.74 -14.02 -2.62
CA GLY A 207 -20.59 -13.41 -3.66
C GLY A 207 -21.21 -12.06 -3.32
#